data_AF-A0A4P1R325-F1
#
_entry.id   AF-A0A4P1R325-F1
#
_cell.length_a   1.000
_cell.length_b   1.000
_cell.length_c   1.000
_cell.angle_alpha   90.00
_cell.angle_beta   90.00
_cell.angle_gamma   90.00
#
_symmetry.space_group_name_H-M   'P 1'
#
loop_
_entity.id
_entity.type
_entity.pdbx_description
1 polymer ?
#
loop_
_entity_poly.entity_id
_entity_poly.type
_entity_poly.pdbx_seq_one_letter_code
_entity_poly.pdbx_strand_id
1 'polypeptide(L)'
;MASIQTSPLFSSNRVNASFHVTKLPRANFSVPRKPTSDVVQELKLRGSVPFMSATNNTTQLHNSLYNSSNSTTNIKLYSILEVVADRVEMHKNVGEQRDNWNNLLLNNINMITLSAATLTAIAATFGYEGAPLLPLKISSSLLFSAATAMLLIMNKIQPSQLAEEQRIATKLFRMLQSEIQTTIAIGNPTEEDVNGFTEKVLALDKSYPLPLLGVMLEKFPAKYEPAVWWPDTKFQFEGKSKTANHGMMEKNNGWSEELEIEMREVIQVIKRKDMEDYERLGNIAIKVNKSLAIAGPLLTGVAAIGSGFVGNGSVVSDIVPVMAASMAAVINALEHGGQVGMVFEMYRNCGGFFKLLEETIESTLEEKDVEKRENGKVFEMKMALRLGRSVSQLRQLASKSASCRTQGIHIDEFASKLF
;
A
#
# COMPACT_ATOMS: atom_id res chain seq x y z
N MET A 1 -73.99 6.57 14.17
CA MET A 1 -72.79 5.93 13.62
C MET A 1 -73.02 5.70 12.14
N ALA A 2 -72.55 6.64 11.32
CA ALA A 2 -72.58 6.61 9.84
C ALA A 2 -71.29 5.89 9.35
N SER A 3 -71.12 5.35 8.14
CA SER A 3 -71.73 5.53 6.82
C SER A 3 -71.30 4.33 5.94
N ILE A 4 -72.20 3.56 5.33
CA ILE A 4 -72.50 3.48 3.88
C ILE A 4 -71.37 4.03 2.96
N GLN A 5 -70.81 3.23 2.04
CA GLN A 5 -71.15 3.22 0.61
C GLN A 5 -70.16 2.38 -0.23
N THR A 6 -70.72 1.64 -1.18
CA THR A 6 -70.08 0.92 -2.29
C THR A 6 -69.72 1.89 -3.43
N SER A 7 -68.62 1.64 -4.16
CA SER A 7 -68.51 1.75 -5.64
C SER A 7 -67.11 1.39 -6.18
N PRO A 8 -66.99 1.04 -7.48
CA PRO A 8 -65.78 0.54 -8.15
C PRO A 8 -65.05 1.62 -8.97
N LEU A 9 -63.85 1.33 -9.48
CA LEU A 9 -63.37 1.55 -10.86
C LEU A 9 -61.84 1.67 -10.95
N PHE A 10 -61.32 1.07 -12.03
CA PHE A 10 -60.01 1.29 -12.62
C PHE A 10 -59.65 2.77 -12.76
N SER A 11 -58.41 3.13 -12.43
CA SER A 11 -57.72 4.28 -13.03
C SER A 11 -56.22 3.98 -13.15
N SER A 12 -55.79 3.84 -14.39
CA SER A 12 -54.41 3.70 -14.82
C SER A 12 -53.74 5.08 -14.81
N ASN A 13 -52.86 5.34 -13.85
CA ASN A 13 -51.90 6.43 -13.99
C ASN A 13 -50.73 5.98 -14.87
N ARG A 14 -50.91 6.13 -16.19
CA ARG A 14 -49.82 6.17 -17.17
C ARG A 14 -49.04 7.46 -16.95
N VAL A 15 -47.81 7.35 -16.44
CA VAL A 15 -46.83 8.43 -16.54
C VAL A 15 -46.26 8.38 -17.97
N ASN A 16 -46.75 9.25 -18.84
CA ASN A 16 -46.11 9.53 -20.13
C ASN A 16 -44.86 10.39 -19.87
N ALA A 17 -43.70 9.75 -19.77
CA ALA A 17 -42.42 10.44 -19.90
C ALA A 17 -41.96 10.32 -21.36
N SER A 18 -42.03 11.42 -22.10
CA SER A 18 -41.48 11.52 -23.45
C SER A 18 -39.96 11.55 -23.38
N PHE A 19 -39.29 10.55 -23.95
CA PHE A 19 -37.84 10.60 -24.17
C PHE A 19 -37.55 11.57 -25.32
N HIS A 20 -37.19 12.81 -25.00
CA HIS A 20 -36.53 13.68 -25.97
C HIS A 20 -35.09 13.20 -26.14
N VAL A 21 -34.84 12.46 -27.21
CA VAL A 21 -33.49 12.11 -27.67
C VAL A 21 -32.85 13.37 -28.23
N THR A 22 -31.92 13.97 -27.48
CA THR A 22 -31.01 14.99 -28.01
C THR A 22 -30.09 14.33 -29.03
N LYS A 23 -30.18 14.77 -30.29
CA LYS A 23 -29.24 14.38 -31.36
C LYS A 23 -27.81 14.72 -30.92
N LEU A 24 -26.98 13.69 -30.76
CA LEU A 24 -25.53 13.84 -30.61
C LEU A 24 -24.94 14.53 -31.86
N PRO A 25 -24.03 15.51 -31.71
CA PRO A 25 -23.29 16.05 -32.84
C PRO A 25 -22.45 14.96 -33.49
N ARG A 26 -22.51 14.87 -34.81
CA ARG A 26 -21.68 13.96 -35.62
C ARG A 26 -20.22 14.39 -35.51
N ALA A 27 -19.45 13.73 -34.65
CA ALA A 27 -18.01 13.89 -34.60
C ALA A 27 -17.39 13.22 -35.84
N ASN A 28 -16.86 14.03 -36.76
CA ASN A 28 -16.05 13.54 -37.86
C ASN A 28 -14.67 13.15 -37.28
N PHE A 29 -14.45 11.84 -37.10
CA PHE A 29 -13.13 11.33 -36.76
C PHE A 29 -12.23 11.39 -38.01
N SER A 30 -11.30 12.34 -38.03
CA SER A 30 -10.16 12.28 -38.93
C SER A 30 -9.13 11.27 -38.40
N VAL A 31 -8.74 10.33 -39.26
CA VAL A 31 -7.70 9.34 -38.98
C VAL A 31 -6.36 10.06 -38.72
N PRO A 32 -5.60 9.73 -37.65
CA PRO A 32 -4.31 10.37 -37.42
C PRO A 32 -3.31 9.95 -38.50
N ARG A 33 -2.78 10.94 -39.23
CA ARG A 33 -1.69 10.76 -40.19
C ARG A 33 -0.37 10.61 -39.42
N LYS A 34 0.42 9.59 -39.75
CA LYS A 34 1.77 9.35 -39.18
C LYS A 34 2.63 10.64 -39.26
N PRO A 35 3.36 11.02 -38.20
CA PRO A 35 4.29 12.14 -38.29
C PRO A 35 5.55 11.71 -39.03
N THR A 36 5.86 12.44 -40.09
CA THR A 36 7.15 12.42 -40.79
C THR A 36 8.25 13.07 -39.94
N SER A 37 9.46 12.58 -40.15
CA SER A 37 10.69 12.75 -39.37
C SER A 37 11.32 14.15 -39.44
N ASP A 38 10.71 15.18 -38.85
CA ASP A 38 11.30 16.54 -38.88
C ASP A 38 11.41 17.27 -37.52
N VAL A 39 11.08 16.60 -36.41
CA VAL A 39 11.20 17.20 -35.05
C VAL A 39 12.62 17.02 -34.46
N VAL A 40 13.52 16.31 -35.14
CA VAL A 40 14.90 16.06 -34.66
C VAL A 40 15.84 17.24 -34.95
N GLN A 41 15.44 18.20 -35.77
CA GLN A 41 16.33 19.29 -36.20
C GLN A 41 16.19 20.59 -35.40
N GLU A 42 15.14 20.74 -34.58
CA GLU A 42 14.89 21.97 -33.82
C GLU A 42 15.46 21.98 -32.39
N LEU A 43 16.01 20.86 -31.91
CA LEU A 43 16.66 20.76 -30.59
C LEU A 43 18.19 20.93 -30.63
N LYS A 44 18.79 21.21 -31.78
CA LYS A 44 20.25 21.37 -31.95
C LYS A 44 20.75 22.82 -31.97
N LEU A 45 19.90 23.83 -31.75
CA LEU A 45 20.24 25.24 -31.97
C LEU A 45 19.99 26.16 -30.77
N ARG A 46 20.17 25.64 -29.54
CA ARG A 46 20.13 26.46 -28.32
C ARG A 46 21.19 26.07 -27.29
N GLY A 47 22.42 25.87 -27.76
CA GLY A 47 23.55 25.48 -26.92
C GLY A 47 24.88 26.02 -27.44
N SER A 48 25.00 27.34 -27.60
CA SER A 48 26.29 27.99 -27.89
C SER A 48 26.23 29.48 -27.57
N VAL A 49 26.84 29.87 -26.45
CA VAL A 49 27.18 31.27 -26.12
C VAL A 49 28.69 31.42 -26.34
N PRO A 50 29.19 32.56 -26.89
CA PRO A 50 30.52 32.61 -27.48
C PRO A 50 31.66 32.68 -26.46
N PHE A 51 32.74 31.98 -26.81
CA PHE A 51 34.09 32.10 -26.27
C PHE A 51 34.64 33.53 -26.48
N MET A 52 34.90 34.25 -25.39
CA MET A 52 35.82 35.40 -25.39
C MET A 52 37.05 35.02 -24.54
N SER A 53 38.20 34.96 -25.23
CA SER A 53 39.50 34.87 -24.60
C SER A 53 39.85 36.19 -23.91
N ALA A 54 40.24 36.12 -22.64
CA ALA A 54 41.09 37.13 -22.03
C ALA A 54 42.12 36.42 -21.15
N THR A 55 43.38 36.63 -21.52
CA THR A 55 44.58 35.96 -21.08
C THR A 55 45.03 36.47 -19.71
N ASN A 56 45.63 35.55 -18.93
CA ASN A 56 46.61 35.77 -17.85
C ASN A 56 46.15 36.50 -16.58
N ASN A 57 46.08 35.74 -15.48
CA ASN A 57 46.95 35.97 -14.32
C ASN A 57 46.92 34.75 -13.40
N THR A 58 47.91 33.87 -13.58
CA THR A 58 48.31 32.82 -12.67
C THR A 58 48.91 33.47 -11.42
N THR A 59 48.16 33.52 -10.32
CA THR A 59 48.63 33.40 -8.91
C THR A 59 47.52 33.82 -7.95
N GLN A 60 46.53 32.96 -7.74
CA GLN A 60 45.82 32.81 -6.46
C GLN A 60 45.46 31.32 -6.31
N LEU A 61 46.26 30.58 -5.54
CA LEU A 61 45.95 30.24 -4.14
C LEU A 61 44.86 29.15 -4.01
N HIS A 62 45.30 27.89 -4.05
CA HIS A 62 45.00 26.90 -3.00
C HIS A 62 43.55 26.76 -2.47
N ASN A 63 42.52 26.84 -3.33
CA ASN A 63 41.12 26.56 -2.92
C ASN A 63 40.37 25.59 -3.87
N SER A 64 41.04 24.97 -4.84
CA SER A 64 40.37 24.17 -5.88
C SER A 64 40.20 22.68 -5.57
N LEU A 65 40.81 22.14 -4.50
CA LEU A 65 40.68 20.70 -4.19
C LEU A 65 39.48 20.37 -3.29
N TYR A 66 38.94 21.33 -2.53
CA TYR A 66 37.79 21.12 -1.64
C TYR A 66 36.43 21.20 -2.36
N ASN A 67 36.40 21.76 -3.58
CA ASN A 67 35.17 21.94 -4.37
C ASN A 67 34.92 20.82 -5.40
N SER A 68 35.91 19.99 -5.73
CA SER A 68 35.74 18.93 -6.74
C SER A 68 35.03 17.69 -6.20
N SER A 69 35.31 17.31 -4.94
CA SER A 69 34.64 16.17 -4.30
C SER A 69 33.19 16.52 -3.98
N ASN A 70 32.94 17.69 -3.38
CA ASN A 70 31.59 18.14 -3.03
C ASN A 70 30.71 18.36 -4.27
N SER A 71 31.28 18.80 -5.41
CA SER A 71 30.52 18.87 -6.66
C SER A 71 30.17 17.48 -7.20
N THR A 72 31.08 16.51 -7.10
CA THR A 72 30.85 15.13 -7.56
C THR A 72 29.81 14.42 -6.70
N THR A 73 29.86 14.58 -5.38
CA THR A 73 28.86 14.02 -4.44
C THR A 73 27.47 14.62 -4.69
N ASN A 74 27.38 15.94 -4.89
CA ASN A 74 26.12 16.59 -5.25
C ASN A 74 25.56 16.05 -6.57
N ILE A 75 26.40 15.89 -7.60
CA ILE A 75 25.99 15.32 -8.89
C ILE A 75 25.41 13.90 -8.69
N LYS A 76 26.10 13.05 -7.92
CA LYS A 76 25.62 11.70 -7.61
C LYS A 76 24.26 11.73 -6.87
N LEU A 77 24.09 12.61 -5.89
CA LEU A 77 22.83 12.76 -5.17
C LEU A 77 21.69 13.25 -6.07
N TYR A 78 21.95 14.18 -7.00
CA TYR A 78 20.97 14.58 -8.00
C TYR A 78 20.59 13.44 -8.94
N SER A 79 21.55 12.59 -9.35
CA SER A 79 21.25 11.40 -10.15
C SER A 79 20.39 10.40 -9.38
N ILE A 80 20.66 10.18 -8.08
CA ILE A 80 19.82 9.33 -7.22
C ILE A 80 18.43 9.96 -7.09
N LEU A 81 18.34 11.28 -6.90
CA LEU A 81 17.08 11.99 -6.76
C LEU A 81 16.19 11.86 -8.00
N GLU A 82 16.78 11.92 -9.19
CA GLU A 82 16.07 11.71 -10.47
C GLU A 82 15.49 10.29 -10.55
N VAL A 83 16.29 9.28 -10.23
CA VAL A 83 15.83 7.88 -10.18
C VAL A 83 14.72 7.70 -9.14
N VAL A 84 14.86 8.29 -7.95
CA VAL A 84 13.83 8.23 -6.89
C VAL A 84 12.54 8.91 -7.35
N ALA A 85 12.60 10.05 -8.03
CA ALA A 85 11.43 10.73 -8.57
C ALA A 85 10.71 9.86 -9.62
N ASP A 86 11.45 9.21 -10.51
CA ASP A 86 10.90 8.23 -11.46
C ASP A 86 10.23 7.05 -10.74
N ARG A 87 10.86 6.49 -9.69
CA ARG A 87 10.24 5.43 -8.86
C ARG A 87 8.93 5.87 -8.22
N VAL A 88 8.84 7.11 -7.72
CA VAL A 88 7.60 7.65 -7.16
C VAL A 88 6.47 7.65 -8.20
N GLU A 89 6.74 8.12 -9.42
CA GLU A 89 5.73 8.13 -10.48
C GLU A 89 5.36 6.73 -10.93
N MET A 90 6.34 5.84 -11.09
CA MET A 90 6.12 4.47 -11.49
C MET A 90 5.28 3.69 -10.47
N HIS A 91 5.62 3.73 -9.18
CA HIS A 91 4.83 3.06 -8.14
C HIS A 91 3.42 3.64 -8.05
N LYS A 92 3.26 4.96 -8.21
CA LYS A 92 1.94 5.60 -8.23
C LYS A 92 1.09 5.05 -9.39
N ASN A 93 1.62 5.06 -10.60
CA ASN A 93 0.91 4.60 -11.80
C ASN A 93 0.56 3.12 -11.71
N VAL A 94 1.49 2.29 -11.22
CA VAL A 94 1.27 0.85 -11.03
C VAL A 94 0.21 0.60 -9.93
N GLY A 95 0.20 1.38 -8.86
CA GLY A 95 -0.84 1.34 -7.83
C GLY A 95 -2.23 1.61 -8.40
N GLU A 96 -2.38 2.69 -9.17
CA GLU A 96 -3.64 3.05 -9.84
C GLU A 96 -4.11 1.97 -10.83
N GLN A 97 -3.17 1.38 -11.58
CA GLN A 97 -3.46 0.26 -12.48
C GLN A 97 -4.01 -0.96 -11.71
N ARG A 98 -3.42 -1.30 -10.57
CA ARG A 98 -3.82 -2.44 -9.74
C ARG A 98 -5.19 -2.21 -9.08
N ASP A 99 -5.50 -0.99 -8.68
CA ASP A 99 -6.84 -0.62 -8.22
C ASP A 99 -7.89 -0.78 -9.33
N ASN A 100 -7.57 -0.31 -10.54
CA ASN A 100 -8.47 -0.46 -11.69
C ASN A 100 -8.70 -1.95 -12.01
N TRP A 101 -7.65 -2.78 -11.94
CA TRP A 101 -7.78 -4.22 -12.08
C TRP A 101 -8.67 -4.84 -11.01
N ASN A 102 -8.54 -4.42 -9.73
CA ASN A 102 -9.39 -4.89 -8.66
C ASN A 102 -10.88 -4.63 -8.98
N ASN A 103 -11.20 -3.39 -9.35
CA ASN A 103 -12.57 -2.98 -9.67
C ASN A 103 -13.12 -3.69 -10.91
N LEU A 104 -12.32 -3.81 -11.96
CA LEU A 104 -12.70 -4.48 -13.20
C LEU A 104 -12.97 -5.97 -12.96
N LEU A 105 -12.04 -6.68 -12.31
CA LEU A 105 -12.16 -8.11 -12.06
C LEU A 105 -13.31 -8.41 -11.08
N LEU A 106 -13.45 -7.63 -10.00
CA LEU A 106 -14.54 -7.79 -9.05
C LEU A 106 -15.90 -7.72 -9.76
N ASN A 107 -16.13 -6.65 -10.53
CA ASN A 107 -17.40 -6.42 -11.20
C ASN A 107 -17.68 -7.49 -12.28
N ASN A 108 -16.67 -7.84 -13.09
CA ASN A 108 -16.84 -8.85 -14.13
C ASN A 108 -17.11 -10.23 -13.55
N ILE A 109 -16.37 -10.66 -12.53
CA ILE A 109 -16.56 -11.97 -11.89
C ILE A 109 -17.95 -12.06 -11.26
N ASN A 110 -18.39 -11.02 -10.54
CA ASN A 110 -19.73 -10.98 -9.96
C ASN A 110 -20.81 -11.03 -11.05
N MET A 111 -20.66 -10.26 -12.12
CA MET A 111 -21.63 -10.26 -13.22
C MET A 111 -21.69 -11.61 -13.93
N ILE A 112 -20.55 -12.25 -14.20
CA ILE A 112 -20.50 -13.59 -14.80
C ILE A 112 -21.18 -14.61 -13.88
N THR A 113 -20.85 -14.58 -12.58
CA THR A 113 -21.40 -15.50 -11.57
C THR A 113 -22.92 -15.33 -11.44
N LEU A 114 -23.41 -14.08 -11.35
CA LEU A 114 -24.84 -13.79 -11.23
C LEU A 114 -25.61 -14.08 -12.53
N SER A 115 -25.00 -13.85 -13.69
CA SER A 115 -25.58 -14.23 -14.99
C SER A 115 -25.72 -15.74 -15.09
N ALA A 116 -24.68 -16.48 -14.72
CA ALA A 116 -24.70 -17.94 -14.66
C ALA A 116 -25.76 -18.46 -13.66
N ALA A 117 -25.88 -17.83 -12.49
CA ALA A 117 -26.92 -18.15 -11.50
C ALA A 117 -28.32 -17.90 -12.07
N THR A 118 -28.52 -16.81 -12.80
CA THR A 118 -29.79 -16.49 -13.46
C THR A 118 -30.15 -17.52 -14.52
N LEU A 119 -29.21 -17.88 -15.40
CA LEU A 119 -29.42 -18.93 -16.40
C LEU A 119 -29.75 -20.27 -15.75
N THR A 120 -29.10 -20.56 -14.62
CA THR A 120 -29.34 -21.78 -13.85
C THR A 120 -30.73 -21.78 -13.18
N ALA A 121 -31.12 -20.65 -12.58
CA ALA A 121 -32.45 -20.50 -12.00
C ALA A 121 -33.54 -20.59 -13.07
N ILE A 122 -33.33 -19.99 -14.23
CA ILE A 122 -34.23 -20.11 -15.38
C ILE A 122 -34.31 -21.57 -15.84
N ALA A 123 -33.16 -22.27 -15.97
CA ALA A 123 -33.10 -23.69 -16.31
C ALA A 123 -33.90 -24.56 -15.33
N ALA A 124 -33.88 -24.25 -14.02
CA ALA A 124 -34.65 -24.98 -13.01
C ALA A 124 -36.17 -24.85 -13.16
N THR A 125 -36.66 -23.79 -13.81
CA THR A 125 -38.12 -23.63 -14.06
C THR A 125 -38.60 -24.44 -15.28
N PHE A 126 -37.68 -24.83 -16.17
CA PHE A 126 -37.99 -25.71 -17.29
C PHE A 126 -37.96 -27.17 -16.79
N GLY A 127 -39.12 -27.84 -16.84
CA GLY A 127 -39.22 -29.28 -16.57
C GLY A 127 -38.43 -30.13 -17.58
N TYR A 128 -38.54 -31.45 -17.45
CA TYR A 128 -37.72 -32.47 -18.17
C TYR A 128 -37.74 -32.36 -19.72
N GLU A 129 -38.68 -31.61 -20.32
CA GLU A 129 -38.91 -31.51 -21.78
C GLU A 129 -38.83 -30.06 -22.35
N GLY A 130 -38.15 -29.12 -21.68
CA GLY A 130 -37.96 -27.77 -22.21
C GLY A 130 -36.87 -27.68 -23.30
N ALA A 131 -37.21 -27.32 -24.53
CA ALA A 131 -36.26 -27.09 -25.63
C ALA A 131 -35.04 -26.18 -25.32
N PRO A 132 -35.11 -25.14 -24.44
CA PRO A 132 -33.93 -24.35 -24.10
C PRO A 132 -33.09 -24.90 -22.91
N LEU A 133 -33.47 -26.02 -22.28
CA LEU A 133 -32.84 -26.50 -21.04
C LEU A 133 -31.34 -26.82 -21.20
N LEU A 134 -30.99 -27.58 -22.23
CA LEU A 134 -29.60 -28.01 -22.47
C LEU A 134 -28.65 -26.84 -22.82
N PRO A 135 -29.02 -25.91 -23.72
CA PRO A 135 -28.24 -24.70 -23.95
C PRO A 135 -28.02 -23.85 -22.69
N LEU A 136 -29.03 -23.72 -21.82
CA LEU A 136 -28.93 -22.96 -20.57
C LEU A 136 -27.95 -23.60 -19.58
N LYS A 137 -28.01 -24.93 -19.40
CA LYS A 137 -27.06 -25.69 -18.55
C LYS A 137 -25.62 -25.55 -19.00
N ILE A 138 -25.38 -25.72 -20.31
CA ILE A 138 -24.04 -25.61 -20.87
C ILE A 138 -23.52 -24.18 -20.68
N SER A 139 -24.35 -23.18 -20.97
CA SER A 139 -23.98 -21.77 -20.83
C SER A 139 -23.68 -21.40 -19.38
N SER A 140 -24.53 -21.79 -18.44
CA SER A 140 -24.30 -21.49 -17.02
C SER A 140 -23.09 -22.22 -16.46
N SER A 141 -22.90 -23.49 -16.79
CA SER A 141 -21.73 -24.27 -16.36
C SER A 141 -20.42 -23.69 -16.90
N LEU A 142 -20.41 -23.25 -18.17
CA LEU A 142 -19.26 -22.59 -18.78
C LEU A 142 -18.95 -21.25 -18.10
N LEU A 143 -19.97 -20.43 -17.84
CA LEU A 143 -19.79 -19.14 -17.17
C LEU A 143 -19.31 -19.31 -15.73
N PHE A 144 -19.84 -20.28 -14.98
CA PHE A 144 -19.32 -20.60 -13.64
C PHE A 144 -17.89 -21.09 -13.69
N SER A 145 -17.54 -21.95 -14.65
CA SER A 145 -16.16 -22.41 -14.84
C SER A 145 -15.21 -21.25 -15.15
N ALA A 146 -15.64 -20.31 -15.99
CA ALA A 146 -14.89 -19.09 -16.29
C ALA A 146 -14.73 -18.21 -15.05
N ALA A 147 -15.79 -18.01 -14.26
CA ALA A 147 -15.73 -17.28 -13.00
C ALA A 147 -14.78 -17.94 -12.00
N THR A 148 -14.80 -19.27 -11.86
CA THR A 148 -13.86 -20.01 -11.00
C THR A 148 -12.42 -19.79 -11.45
N ALA A 149 -12.13 -19.91 -12.75
CA ALA A 149 -10.79 -19.67 -13.27
C ALA A 149 -10.32 -18.23 -13.02
N MET A 150 -11.19 -17.24 -13.26
CA MET A 150 -10.90 -15.84 -13.00
C MET A 150 -10.68 -15.55 -11.52
N LEU A 151 -11.48 -16.14 -10.62
CA LEU A 151 -11.29 -16.04 -9.17
C LEU A 151 -9.95 -16.63 -8.74
N LEU A 152 -9.54 -17.78 -9.28
CA LEU A 152 -8.22 -18.34 -8.96
C LEU A 152 -7.09 -17.40 -9.38
N ILE A 153 -7.20 -16.75 -10.55
CA ILE A 153 -6.22 -15.76 -11.02
C ILE A 153 -6.25 -14.51 -10.14
N MET A 154 -7.44 -13.97 -9.84
CA MET A 154 -7.62 -12.79 -8.99
C MET A 154 -7.09 -13.05 -7.57
N ASN A 155 -7.28 -14.26 -7.04
CA ASN A 155 -6.77 -14.70 -5.75
C ASN A 155 -5.28 -15.02 -5.79
N LYS A 156 -4.68 -15.22 -6.96
CA LYS A 156 -3.22 -15.30 -7.07
C LYS A 156 -2.57 -13.93 -7.11
N ILE A 157 -3.16 -12.98 -7.84
CA ILE A 157 -2.59 -11.63 -8.04
C ILE A 157 -2.92 -10.70 -6.85
N GLN A 158 -4.11 -10.85 -6.26
CA GLN A 158 -4.73 -9.95 -5.27
C GLN A 158 -4.52 -8.46 -5.54
N PRO A 159 -5.20 -7.91 -6.57
CA PRO A 159 -4.94 -6.56 -7.04
C PRO A 159 -5.09 -5.48 -5.94
N SER A 160 -6.02 -5.63 -5.00
CA SER A 160 -6.23 -4.67 -3.89
C SER A 160 -5.05 -4.60 -2.91
N GLN A 161 -4.53 -5.75 -2.46
CA GLN A 161 -3.32 -5.82 -1.63
C GLN A 161 -2.13 -5.23 -2.36
N LEU A 162 -2.00 -5.65 -3.61
CA LEU A 162 -0.89 -5.31 -4.44
C LEU A 162 -0.88 -3.82 -4.81
N ALA A 163 -2.05 -3.17 -4.91
CA ALA A 163 -2.16 -1.73 -5.05
C ALA A 163 -1.67 -1.00 -3.78
N GLU A 164 -2.04 -1.50 -2.61
CA GLU A 164 -1.64 -0.91 -1.33
C GLU A 164 -0.14 -0.98 -1.10
N GLU A 165 0.50 -2.11 -1.44
CA GLU A 165 1.95 -2.24 -1.42
C GLU A 165 2.63 -1.14 -2.27
N GLN A 166 2.04 -0.75 -3.41
CA GLN A 166 2.61 0.32 -4.24
C GLN A 166 2.32 1.72 -3.69
N ARG A 167 1.18 1.93 -3.04
CA ARG A 167 0.93 3.20 -2.33
C ARG A 167 1.95 3.39 -1.21
N ILE A 168 2.26 2.33 -0.48
CA ILE A 168 3.31 2.33 0.55
C ILE A 168 4.67 2.60 -0.09
N ALA A 169 5.04 1.89 -1.16
CA ALA A 169 6.29 2.14 -1.89
C ALA A 169 6.40 3.61 -2.36
N THR A 170 5.33 4.15 -2.96
CA THR A 170 5.24 5.56 -3.38
C THR A 170 5.51 6.50 -2.21
N LYS A 171 4.90 6.24 -1.04
CA LYS A 171 5.12 7.04 0.16
C LYS A 171 6.58 6.96 0.62
N LEU A 172 7.16 5.76 0.68
CA LEU A 172 8.55 5.57 1.11
C LEU A 172 9.55 6.26 0.19
N PHE A 173 9.38 6.14 -1.13
CA PHE A 173 10.21 6.86 -2.11
C PHE A 173 10.03 8.37 -2.02
N ARG A 174 8.83 8.90 -1.75
CA ARG A 174 8.63 10.34 -1.49
C ARG A 174 9.35 10.80 -0.23
N MET A 175 9.34 10.00 0.84
CA MET A 175 10.10 10.34 2.04
C MET A 175 11.60 10.37 1.73
N LEU A 176 12.10 9.39 0.98
CA LEU A 176 13.49 9.32 0.55
C LEU A 176 13.87 10.52 -0.34
N GLN A 177 12.98 10.91 -1.25
CA GLN A 177 13.14 12.10 -2.09
C GLN A 177 13.32 13.37 -1.24
N SER A 178 12.45 13.56 -0.23
CA SER A 178 12.53 14.69 0.69
C SER A 178 13.80 14.65 1.55
N GLU A 179 14.23 13.47 1.98
CA GLU A 179 15.47 13.28 2.75
C GLU A 179 16.69 13.71 1.92
N ILE A 180 16.79 13.25 0.68
CA ILE A 180 17.87 13.63 -0.25
C ILE A 180 17.87 15.13 -0.52
N GLN A 181 16.69 15.72 -0.80
CA GLN A 181 16.56 17.17 -1.03
C GLN A 181 17.01 17.98 0.20
N THR A 182 16.66 17.51 1.40
CA THR A 182 17.08 18.15 2.66
C THR A 182 18.60 18.08 2.82
N THR A 183 19.21 16.91 2.57
CA THR A 183 20.68 16.75 2.63
C THR A 183 21.40 17.66 1.64
N ILE A 184 20.89 17.79 0.41
CA ILE A 184 21.42 18.72 -0.59
C ILE A 184 21.27 20.17 -0.11
N ALA A 185 20.10 20.54 0.42
CA ALA A 185 19.82 21.90 0.89
C ALA A 185 20.67 22.33 2.11
N ILE A 186 21.05 21.39 2.98
CA ILE A 186 21.95 21.62 4.11
C ILE A 186 23.39 21.95 3.65
N GLY A 187 23.77 21.50 2.45
CA GLY A 187 24.99 21.98 1.76
C GLY A 187 26.31 21.28 2.10
N ASN A 188 26.28 20.12 2.78
CA ASN A 188 27.48 19.32 3.10
C ASN A 188 27.28 17.81 2.89
N PRO A 189 26.94 17.35 1.67
CA PRO A 189 26.78 15.92 1.41
C PRO A 189 28.11 15.18 1.42
N THR A 190 28.12 13.99 2.01
CA THR A 190 29.28 13.09 2.08
C THR A 190 29.12 11.88 1.14
N GLU A 191 30.21 11.19 0.81
CA GLU A 191 30.12 9.92 0.06
C GLU A 191 29.37 8.83 0.87
N GLU A 192 29.38 8.92 2.20
CA GLU A 192 28.57 8.05 3.08
C GLU A 192 27.07 8.28 2.85
N ASP A 193 26.65 9.53 2.69
CA ASP A 193 25.25 9.86 2.36
C ASP A 193 24.83 9.28 1.00
N VAL A 194 25.71 9.38 0.00
CA VAL A 194 25.46 8.80 -1.33
C VAL A 194 25.29 7.29 -1.25
N ASN A 195 26.18 6.60 -0.53
CA ASN A 195 26.08 5.16 -0.36
C ASN A 195 24.81 4.77 0.42
N GLY A 196 24.54 5.48 1.52
CA GLY A 196 23.35 5.24 2.35
C GLY A 196 22.04 5.44 1.59
N PHE A 197 21.93 6.49 0.77
CA PHE A 197 20.76 6.68 -0.08
C PHE A 197 20.66 5.62 -1.19
N THR A 198 21.78 5.22 -1.78
CA THR A 198 21.80 4.13 -2.76
C THR A 198 21.32 2.82 -2.15
N GLU A 199 21.80 2.45 -0.96
CA GLU A 199 21.35 1.27 -0.22
C GLU A 199 19.85 1.33 0.12
N LYS A 200 19.36 2.49 0.56
CA LYS A 200 17.93 2.72 0.82
C LYS A 200 17.08 2.53 -0.44
N VAL A 201 17.52 3.05 -1.60
CA VAL A 201 16.83 2.82 -2.89
C VAL A 201 16.78 1.33 -3.22
N LEU A 202 17.92 0.64 -3.13
CA LEU A 202 18.01 -0.79 -3.44
C LEU A 202 17.18 -1.66 -2.47
N ALA A 203 17.15 -1.29 -1.19
CA ALA A 203 16.33 -1.95 -0.18
C ALA A 203 14.83 -1.80 -0.49
N LEU A 204 14.38 -0.60 -0.91
CA LEU A 204 13.00 -0.38 -1.33
C LEU A 204 12.65 -1.12 -2.62
N ASP A 205 13.52 -1.09 -3.63
CA ASP A 205 13.33 -1.83 -4.89
C ASP A 205 13.20 -3.35 -4.64
N LYS A 206 13.96 -3.88 -3.68
CA LYS A 206 13.88 -5.29 -3.26
C LYS A 206 12.61 -5.60 -2.46
N SER A 207 12.17 -4.67 -1.61
CA SER A 207 11.01 -4.86 -0.73
C SER A 207 9.68 -4.70 -1.48
N TYR A 208 9.66 -3.91 -2.55
CA TYR A 208 8.48 -3.61 -3.36
C TYR A 208 8.73 -3.86 -4.85
N PRO A 209 8.93 -5.13 -5.25
CA PRO A 209 9.17 -5.47 -6.64
C PRO A 209 7.96 -5.12 -7.52
N LEU A 210 8.25 -4.56 -8.69
CA LEU A 210 7.24 -4.23 -9.71
C LEU A 210 6.71 -5.45 -10.48
N PRO A 211 7.54 -6.46 -10.81
CA PRO A 211 7.07 -7.63 -11.54
C PRO A 211 6.03 -8.45 -10.76
N LEU A 212 4.94 -8.82 -11.44
CA LEU A 212 3.83 -9.60 -10.87
C LEU A 212 4.15 -11.09 -10.69
N LEU A 213 5.20 -11.59 -11.36
CA LEU A 213 5.54 -13.01 -11.45
C LEU A 213 7.06 -13.16 -11.30
N GLY A 214 7.51 -13.83 -10.23
CA GLY A 214 8.92 -14.23 -10.03
C GLY A 214 9.48 -13.94 -8.64
N VAL A 215 9.19 -12.76 -8.06
CA VAL A 215 9.62 -12.35 -6.71
C VAL A 215 8.44 -11.64 -6.04
N MET A 216 7.36 -12.37 -5.77
CA MET A 216 6.19 -11.80 -5.10
C MET A 216 6.32 -12.04 -3.60
N LEU A 217 6.02 -11.03 -2.79
CA LEU A 217 5.87 -11.22 -1.34
C LEU A 217 4.88 -12.36 -1.09
N GLU A 218 5.16 -13.16 -0.06
CA GLU A 218 4.26 -14.25 0.29
C GLU A 218 2.90 -13.65 0.66
N LYS A 219 1.89 -13.93 -0.18
CA LYS A 219 0.55 -13.34 -0.05
C LYS A 219 -0.15 -13.76 1.26
N PHE A 220 0.09 -15.00 1.67
CA PHE A 220 -0.50 -15.61 2.86
C PHE A 220 0.62 -16.21 3.71
N PRO A 221 1.45 -15.39 4.36
CA PRO A 221 2.52 -15.91 5.18
C PRO A 221 1.96 -16.82 6.28
N ALA A 222 2.73 -17.83 6.68
CA ALA A 222 2.31 -18.73 7.76
C ALA A 222 2.09 -17.98 9.09
N LYS A 223 2.83 -16.89 9.29
CA LYS A 223 2.75 -16.01 10.45
C LYS A 223 2.70 -14.55 9.98
N TYR A 224 1.89 -13.72 10.65
CA TYR A 224 1.99 -12.29 10.49
C TYR A 224 3.36 -11.78 10.96
N GLU A 225 3.98 -10.93 10.15
CA GLU A 225 5.20 -10.20 10.52
C GLU A 225 5.05 -8.74 10.11
N PRO A 226 5.48 -7.79 10.96
CA PRO A 226 5.45 -6.37 10.62
C PRO A 226 6.36 -6.07 9.42
N ALA A 227 6.05 -5.00 8.68
CA ALA A 227 6.89 -4.60 7.55
C ALA A 227 8.26 -4.08 8.01
N VAL A 228 9.33 -4.56 7.38
CA VAL A 228 10.70 -4.09 7.60
C VAL A 228 11.21 -3.50 6.29
N TRP A 229 11.50 -2.21 6.27
CA TRP A 229 11.83 -1.46 5.03
C TRP A 229 13.31 -1.17 4.87
N TRP A 230 14.01 -1.06 5.98
CA TRP A 230 15.39 -0.62 6.01
C TRP A 230 16.27 -1.77 6.51
N PRO A 231 17.49 -1.92 5.97
CA PRO A 231 18.45 -2.87 6.52
C PRO A 231 18.78 -2.49 7.96
N ASP A 232 19.13 -3.49 8.78
CA ASP A 232 19.45 -3.30 10.20
C ASP A 232 20.38 -2.11 10.41
N THR A 233 19.91 -1.12 11.16
CA THR A 233 20.58 0.16 11.42
C THR A 233 21.95 0.00 12.09
N LYS A 234 22.29 -1.21 12.56
CA LYS A 234 23.60 -1.58 13.07
C LYS A 234 24.73 -1.20 12.10
N PHE A 235 24.49 -1.31 10.79
CA PHE A 235 25.48 -0.95 9.77
C PHE A 235 25.68 0.56 9.58
N GLN A 236 24.72 1.42 9.95
CA GLN A 236 24.87 2.88 9.78
C GLN A 236 25.76 3.53 10.85
N PHE A 237 25.94 2.89 12.01
CA PHE A 237 26.79 3.40 13.09
C PHE A 237 28.16 2.69 13.18
N GLU A 238 28.32 1.52 12.54
CA GLU A 238 29.58 0.75 12.56
C GLU A 238 30.73 1.40 11.76
N GLY A 239 30.45 2.37 10.88
CA GLY A 239 31.48 3.04 10.05
C GLY A 239 32.41 4.03 10.78
N LYS A 240 32.11 4.41 12.03
CA LYS A 240 32.86 5.46 12.75
C LYS A 240 33.70 4.90 13.90
N SER A 241 34.59 3.97 13.57
CA SER A 241 35.75 3.59 14.36
C SER A 241 36.96 4.43 13.92
N LYS A 242 36.97 5.72 14.27
CA LYS A 242 38.23 6.48 14.32
C LYS A 242 38.36 7.06 15.72
N THR A 243 39.29 6.48 16.45
CA THR A 243 39.76 6.86 17.77
C THR A 243 40.12 8.35 17.79
N ALA A 244 39.31 9.17 18.44
CA ALA A 244 39.68 10.50 18.86
C ALA A 244 39.68 10.52 20.39
N ASN A 245 40.85 10.20 20.97
CA ASN A 245 41.16 10.58 22.33
C ASN A 245 41.21 12.10 22.38
N HIS A 246 40.14 12.76 22.85
CA HIS A 246 40.21 14.15 23.25
C HIS A 246 39.36 14.42 24.50
N GLY A 247 39.96 15.20 25.41
CA GLY A 247 39.56 15.49 26.78
C GLY A 247 38.06 15.55 27.10
N MET A 248 37.74 14.86 28.18
CA MET A 248 36.50 14.87 28.95
C MET A 248 36.03 16.30 29.23
N MET A 249 35.06 16.75 28.45
CA MET A 249 34.26 17.93 28.73
C MET A 249 32.81 17.49 28.49
N GLU A 250 32.06 17.23 29.57
CA GLU A 250 30.64 16.86 29.51
C GLU A 250 29.83 17.95 28.81
N LYS A 251 29.76 17.89 27.48
CA LYS A 251 28.73 18.59 26.71
C LYS A 251 27.58 17.62 26.54
N ASN A 252 26.68 17.63 27.52
CA ASN A 252 25.51 16.77 27.51
C ASN A 252 24.64 17.11 26.27
N ASN A 253 24.60 16.22 25.28
CA ASN A 253 23.95 16.41 23.97
C ASN A 253 22.41 16.35 24.08
N GLY A 254 21.82 17.17 24.96
CA GLY A 254 20.39 17.21 25.23
C GLY A 254 19.79 15.95 25.87
N TRP A 255 20.59 14.91 26.12
CA TRP A 255 20.17 13.67 26.79
C TRP A 255 20.24 13.82 28.32
N SER A 256 19.27 13.24 29.01
CA SER A 256 19.27 13.07 30.46
C SER A 256 18.91 11.63 30.79
N GLU A 257 19.31 11.16 31.97
CA GLU A 257 18.92 9.84 32.47
C GLU A 257 17.38 9.70 32.53
N GLU A 258 16.69 10.78 32.93
CA GLU A 258 15.23 10.86 32.91
C GLU A 258 14.67 10.63 31.51
N LEU A 259 15.21 11.29 30.48
CA LEU A 259 14.75 11.12 29.10
C LEU A 259 14.99 9.68 28.59
N GLU A 260 16.12 9.06 28.96
CA GLU A 260 16.37 7.66 28.60
C GLU A 260 15.35 6.72 29.24
N ILE A 261 15.03 6.92 30.52
CA ILE A 261 14.00 6.15 31.21
C ILE A 261 12.65 6.37 30.53
N GLU A 262 12.28 7.62 30.23
CA GLU A 262 11.03 7.94 29.54
C GLU A 262 10.92 7.25 28.17
N MET A 263 12.00 7.26 27.37
CA MET A 263 12.01 6.58 26.08
C MET A 263 11.88 5.04 26.22
N ARG A 264 12.49 4.44 27.26
CA ARG A 264 12.32 3.01 27.56
C ARG A 264 10.89 2.67 27.97
N GLU A 265 10.24 3.56 28.72
CA GLU A 265 8.82 3.42 29.07
C GLU A 265 7.93 3.48 27.83
N VAL A 266 8.18 4.45 26.94
CA VAL A 266 7.44 4.58 25.68
C VAL A 266 7.59 3.31 24.82
N ILE A 267 8.79 2.75 24.69
CA ILE A 267 9.01 1.48 23.98
C ILE A 267 8.15 0.36 24.58
N GLN A 268 8.07 0.25 25.90
CA GLN A 268 7.28 -0.81 26.53
C GLN A 268 5.79 -0.68 26.24
N VAL A 269 5.26 0.56 26.16
CA VAL A 269 3.88 0.79 25.71
C VAL A 269 3.73 0.38 24.25
N ILE A 270 4.64 0.81 23.37
CA ILE A 270 4.61 0.45 21.94
C ILE A 270 4.57 -1.07 21.75
N LYS A 271 5.44 -1.82 22.42
CA LYS A 271 5.50 -3.29 22.29
C LYS A 271 4.22 -3.95 22.79
N ARG A 272 3.76 -3.61 24.00
CA ARG A 272 2.64 -4.30 24.66
C ARG A 272 1.25 -3.88 24.19
N LYS A 273 1.11 -2.67 23.65
CA LYS A 273 -0.17 -2.14 23.19
C LYS A 273 -0.24 -2.09 21.69
N ASP A 274 0.55 -1.21 21.08
CA ASP A 274 0.44 -0.94 19.64
C ASP A 274 0.83 -2.17 18.82
N MET A 275 2.03 -2.74 19.02
CA MET A 275 2.51 -3.87 18.22
C MET A 275 1.69 -5.15 18.43
N GLU A 276 1.37 -5.51 19.67
CA GLU A 276 0.55 -6.68 19.99
C GLU A 276 -0.85 -6.59 19.35
N ASP A 277 -1.49 -5.42 19.36
CA ASP A 277 -2.81 -5.26 18.75
C ASP A 277 -2.75 -5.36 17.21
N TYR A 278 -1.74 -4.77 16.57
CA TYR A 278 -1.55 -4.92 15.12
C TYR A 278 -1.16 -6.35 14.71
N GLU A 279 -0.40 -7.07 15.52
CA GLU A 279 -0.14 -8.51 15.30
C GLU A 279 -1.44 -9.31 15.39
N ARG A 280 -2.28 -9.03 16.39
CA ARG A 280 -3.59 -9.68 16.53
C ARG A 280 -4.49 -9.38 15.33
N LEU A 281 -4.65 -8.11 14.97
CA LEU A 281 -5.49 -7.67 13.84
C LEU A 281 -4.98 -8.22 12.50
N GLY A 282 -3.66 -8.19 12.28
CA GLY A 282 -3.02 -8.78 11.11
C GLY A 282 -3.25 -10.28 10.98
N ASN A 283 -3.15 -11.02 12.10
CA ASN A 283 -3.45 -12.46 12.15
C ASN A 283 -4.94 -12.79 11.92
N ILE A 284 -5.86 -11.88 12.26
CA ILE A 284 -7.28 -12.04 11.92
C ILE A 284 -7.48 -11.77 10.42
N ALA A 285 -6.94 -10.66 9.92
CA ALA A 285 -7.09 -10.25 8.52
C ALA A 285 -6.56 -11.33 7.56
N ILE A 286 -5.39 -11.90 7.84
CA ILE A 286 -4.81 -12.98 7.00
C ILE A 286 -5.68 -14.25 6.99
N LYS A 287 -6.24 -14.64 8.14
CA LYS A 287 -7.12 -15.82 8.25
C LYS A 287 -8.41 -15.61 7.48
N VAL A 288 -9.02 -14.43 7.60
CA VAL A 288 -10.22 -14.06 6.83
C VAL A 288 -9.91 -14.06 5.35
N ASN A 289 -8.85 -13.35 4.93
CA ASN A 289 -8.46 -13.25 3.52
C ASN A 289 -8.20 -14.64 2.91
N LYS A 290 -7.46 -15.51 3.60
CA LYS A 290 -7.16 -16.87 3.14
C LYS A 290 -8.42 -17.73 3.03
N SER A 291 -9.35 -17.59 3.97
CA SER A 291 -10.60 -18.35 3.98
C SER A 291 -11.50 -17.95 2.80
N LEU A 292 -11.64 -16.64 2.55
CA LEU A 292 -12.42 -16.12 1.42
C LEU A 292 -11.80 -16.53 0.07
N ALA A 293 -10.47 -16.42 -0.04
CA ALA A 293 -9.72 -16.77 -1.25
C ALA A 293 -9.87 -18.24 -1.66
N ILE A 294 -10.20 -19.13 -0.72
CA ILE A 294 -10.49 -20.54 -0.96
C ILE A 294 -11.99 -20.76 -1.22
N ALA A 295 -12.85 -20.11 -0.42
CA ALA A 295 -14.29 -20.33 -0.48
C ALA A 295 -14.92 -19.84 -1.80
N GLY A 296 -14.50 -18.69 -2.34
CA GLY A 296 -15.03 -18.14 -3.59
C GLY A 296 -14.88 -19.11 -4.79
N PRO A 297 -13.65 -19.54 -5.12
CA PRO A 297 -13.42 -20.55 -6.16
C PRO A 297 -14.13 -21.89 -5.90
N LEU A 298 -14.15 -22.35 -4.64
CA LEU A 298 -14.81 -23.60 -4.28
C LEU A 298 -16.32 -23.55 -4.58
N LEU A 299 -17.00 -22.50 -4.12
CA LEU A 299 -18.44 -22.33 -4.31
C LEU A 299 -18.82 -22.13 -5.77
N THR A 300 -18.06 -21.34 -6.53
CA THR A 300 -18.28 -21.22 -7.98
C THR A 300 -18.03 -22.55 -8.70
N GLY A 301 -17.06 -23.34 -8.28
CA GLY A 301 -16.81 -24.68 -8.81
C GLY A 301 -17.97 -25.66 -8.52
N VAL A 302 -18.51 -25.62 -7.30
CA VAL A 302 -19.73 -26.38 -6.94
C VAL A 302 -20.91 -25.94 -7.81
N ALA A 303 -21.09 -24.63 -8.03
CA ALA A 303 -22.12 -24.11 -8.91
C ALA A 303 -21.92 -24.57 -10.37
N ALA A 304 -20.68 -24.60 -10.86
CA ALA A 304 -20.34 -25.09 -12.20
C ALA A 304 -20.75 -26.55 -12.40
N ILE A 305 -20.39 -27.42 -11.46
CA ILE A 305 -20.74 -28.85 -11.51
C ILE A 305 -22.26 -29.02 -11.36
N GLY A 306 -22.84 -28.40 -10.34
CA GLY A 306 -24.25 -28.54 -10.01
C GLY A 306 -25.18 -28.02 -11.11
N SER A 307 -24.79 -26.96 -11.81
CA SER A 307 -25.58 -26.40 -12.92
C SER A 307 -25.81 -27.38 -14.08
N GLY A 308 -24.93 -28.37 -14.27
CA GLY A 308 -25.11 -29.43 -15.26
C GLY A 308 -26.27 -30.40 -14.93
N PHE A 309 -26.65 -30.49 -13.65
CA PHE A 309 -27.66 -31.44 -13.16
C PHE A 309 -29.04 -30.81 -12.88
N VAL A 310 -29.18 -29.49 -13.06
CA VAL A 310 -30.43 -28.74 -12.82
C VAL A 310 -31.57 -29.22 -13.72
N GLY A 311 -32.83 -29.14 -13.31
CA GLY A 311 -33.98 -29.55 -14.13
C GLY A 311 -34.13 -31.08 -14.30
N ASN A 312 -33.39 -31.87 -13.52
CA ASN A 312 -33.49 -33.34 -13.53
C ASN A 312 -34.51 -33.89 -12.49
N GLY A 313 -35.35 -33.02 -11.91
CA GLY A 313 -36.45 -33.41 -11.02
C GLY A 313 -36.11 -33.49 -9.53
N SER A 314 -34.94 -33.00 -9.10
CA SER A 314 -34.57 -32.89 -7.69
C SER A 314 -34.46 -31.43 -7.26
N VAL A 315 -35.24 -31.06 -6.24
CA VAL A 315 -35.19 -29.71 -5.64
C VAL A 315 -33.77 -29.35 -5.17
N VAL A 316 -33.00 -30.34 -4.73
CA VAL A 316 -31.61 -30.14 -4.29
C VAL A 316 -30.69 -29.79 -5.47
N SER A 317 -30.83 -30.48 -6.61
CA SER A 317 -30.01 -30.17 -7.80
C SER A 317 -30.31 -28.79 -8.37
N ASP A 318 -31.52 -28.28 -8.15
CA ASP A 318 -32.00 -27.04 -8.72
C ASP A 318 -31.60 -25.82 -7.87
N ILE A 319 -31.60 -25.98 -6.53
CA ILE A 319 -31.32 -24.88 -5.59
C ILE A 319 -29.83 -24.74 -5.26
N VAL A 320 -29.12 -25.86 -5.07
CA VAL A 320 -27.71 -25.84 -4.62
C VAL A 320 -26.79 -24.99 -5.52
N PRO A 321 -26.86 -25.09 -6.86
CA PRO A 321 -25.96 -24.31 -7.72
C PRO A 321 -26.22 -22.81 -7.63
N VAL A 322 -27.49 -22.41 -7.53
CA VAL A 322 -27.90 -21.01 -7.39
C VAL A 322 -27.44 -20.45 -6.04
N MET A 323 -27.67 -21.20 -4.94
CA MET A 323 -27.22 -20.80 -3.61
C MET A 323 -25.69 -20.69 -3.51
N ALA A 324 -24.97 -21.67 -4.06
CA ALA A 324 -23.52 -21.66 -4.11
C ALA A 324 -23.00 -20.44 -4.89
N ALA A 325 -23.60 -20.15 -6.05
CA ALA A 325 -23.25 -18.99 -6.86
C ALA A 325 -23.53 -17.65 -6.16
N SER A 326 -24.71 -17.50 -5.54
CA SER A 326 -25.06 -16.30 -4.79
C SER A 326 -24.09 -16.08 -3.63
N MET A 327 -23.76 -17.13 -2.88
CA MET A 327 -22.77 -17.05 -1.79
C MET A 327 -21.38 -16.71 -2.33
N ALA A 328 -20.98 -17.29 -3.47
CA ALA A 328 -19.70 -16.97 -4.09
C ALA A 328 -19.59 -15.50 -4.50
N ALA A 329 -20.66 -14.90 -5.04
CA ALA A 329 -20.69 -13.48 -5.38
C ALA A 329 -20.57 -12.59 -4.13
N VAL A 330 -21.22 -12.98 -3.01
CA VAL A 330 -21.07 -12.29 -1.72
C VAL A 330 -19.65 -12.39 -1.20
N ILE A 331 -19.04 -13.59 -1.23
CA ILE A 331 -17.65 -13.80 -0.80
C ILE A 331 -16.68 -12.97 -1.64
N ASN A 332 -16.84 -12.97 -2.97
CA ASN A 332 -16.03 -12.17 -3.88
C ASN A 332 -16.17 -10.66 -3.59
N ALA A 333 -17.39 -10.19 -3.30
CA ALA A 333 -17.64 -8.80 -2.89
C ALA A 333 -16.99 -8.47 -1.53
N LEU A 334 -17.05 -9.37 -0.55
CA LEU A 334 -16.40 -9.15 0.74
C LEU A 334 -14.87 -9.15 0.62
N GLU A 335 -14.29 -10.12 -0.08
CA GLU A 335 -12.84 -10.27 -0.24
C GLU A 335 -12.22 -9.09 -1.00
N HIS A 336 -12.72 -8.83 -2.21
CA HIS A 336 -12.11 -7.86 -3.12
C HIS A 336 -12.79 -6.49 -3.09
N GLY A 337 -14.09 -6.43 -2.86
CA GLY A 337 -14.83 -5.17 -2.70
C GLY A 337 -14.65 -4.56 -1.31
N GLY A 338 -14.60 -5.40 -0.26
CA GLY A 338 -14.19 -5.00 1.09
C GLY A 338 -12.67 -4.80 1.24
N GLN A 339 -11.90 -5.09 0.18
CA GLN A 339 -10.45 -4.88 0.11
C GLN A 339 -9.69 -5.52 1.29
N VAL A 340 -10.06 -6.74 1.69
CA VAL A 340 -9.46 -7.43 2.87
C VAL A 340 -7.94 -7.56 2.73
N GLY A 341 -7.46 -7.76 1.50
CA GLY A 341 -6.04 -7.73 1.18
C GLY A 341 -5.33 -6.42 1.49
N MET A 342 -5.94 -5.28 1.14
CA MET A 342 -5.43 -3.95 1.47
C MET A 342 -5.42 -3.73 2.99
N VAL A 343 -6.46 -4.18 3.70
CA VAL A 343 -6.55 -4.07 5.16
C VAL A 343 -5.43 -4.86 5.86
N PHE A 344 -5.10 -6.04 5.36
CA PHE A 344 -3.96 -6.81 5.86
C PHE A 344 -2.63 -6.03 5.70
N GLU A 345 -2.37 -5.45 4.53
CA GLU A 345 -1.15 -4.65 4.31
C GLU A 345 -1.13 -3.37 5.14
N MET A 346 -2.29 -2.75 5.36
CA MET A 346 -2.41 -1.62 6.27
C MET A 346 -1.96 -2.01 7.68
N TYR A 347 -2.44 -3.13 8.23
CA TYR A 347 -1.98 -3.62 9.54
C TYR A 347 -0.50 -3.98 9.53
N ARG A 348 0.01 -4.59 8.47
CA ARG A 348 1.43 -4.92 8.31
C ARG A 348 2.31 -3.68 8.32
N ASN A 349 1.86 -2.62 7.64
CA ASN A 349 2.52 -1.32 7.58
C ASN A 349 2.47 -0.58 8.92
N CYS A 350 1.34 -0.59 9.63
CA CYS A 350 1.26 -0.03 10.99
C CYS A 350 2.19 -0.76 11.96
N GLY A 351 2.18 -2.10 11.95
CA GLY A 351 3.12 -2.90 12.74
C GLY A 351 4.58 -2.58 12.41
N GLY A 352 4.91 -2.43 11.12
CA GLY A 352 6.24 -2.03 10.66
C GLY A 352 6.65 -0.63 11.11
N PHE A 353 5.71 0.31 11.16
CA PHE A 353 5.94 1.64 11.69
C PHE A 353 6.38 1.58 13.17
N PHE A 354 5.67 0.81 13.99
CA PHE A 354 6.02 0.65 15.40
C PHE A 354 7.34 -0.11 15.60
N LYS A 355 7.60 -1.13 14.77
CA LYS A 355 8.88 -1.84 14.76
C LYS A 355 10.04 -0.90 14.46
N LEU A 356 9.89 -0.02 13.47
CA LEU A 356 10.89 0.99 13.15
C LEU A 356 11.10 1.99 14.29
N LEU A 357 10.03 2.42 14.97
CA LEU A 357 10.14 3.30 16.14
C LEU A 357 10.87 2.60 17.29
N GLU A 358 10.51 1.36 17.60
CA GLU A 358 11.18 0.52 18.60
C GLU A 358 12.68 0.44 18.31
N GLU A 359 13.06 -0.01 17.11
CA GLU A 359 14.46 -0.19 16.71
C GLU A 359 15.24 1.13 16.75
N THR A 360 14.62 2.23 16.33
CA THR A 360 15.24 3.56 16.35
C THR A 360 15.53 4.02 17.78
N ILE A 361 14.59 3.80 18.71
CA ILE A 361 14.79 4.18 20.11
C ILE A 361 15.81 3.24 20.77
N GLU A 362 15.72 1.93 20.57
CA GLU A 362 16.67 0.96 21.11
C GLU A 362 18.09 1.22 20.62
N SER A 363 18.30 1.40 19.31
CA SER A 363 19.63 1.70 18.77
C SER A 363 20.21 2.99 19.31
N THR A 364 19.37 4.01 19.51
CA THR A 364 19.80 5.31 20.07
C THR A 364 20.18 5.18 21.54
N LEU A 365 19.49 4.34 22.31
CA LEU A 365 19.79 4.08 23.72
C LEU A 365 21.00 3.16 23.92
N GLU A 366 21.30 2.30 22.95
CA GLU A 366 22.47 1.39 22.98
C GLU A 366 23.79 2.08 22.60
N GLU A 367 23.74 3.12 21.76
CA GLU A 367 24.93 3.91 21.39
C GLU A 367 25.54 4.57 22.64
N LYS A 368 26.78 4.21 23.01
CA LYS A 368 27.44 4.72 24.22
C LYS A 368 28.02 6.12 24.03
N ASP A 369 28.32 6.49 22.80
CA ASP A 369 28.89 7.78 22.45
C ASP A 369 27.78 8.83 22.28
N VAL A 370 27.64 9.69 23.30
CA VAL A 370 26.62 10.76 23.33
C VAL A 370 26.78 11.77 22.19
N GLU A 371 27.99 11.93 21.64
CA GLU A 371 28.23 12.81 20.48
C GLU A 371 27.76 12.19 19.16
N LYS A 372 27.65 10.86 19.09
CA LYS A 372 27.08 10.15 17.93
C LYS A 372 25.55 10.10 17.94
N ARG A 373 24.93 10.32 19.09
CA ARG A 373 23.47 10.35 19.22
C ARG A 373 22.89 11.61 18.59
N GLU A 374 21.68 11.48 18.00
CA GLU A 374 20.85 12.65 17.69
C GLU A 374 20.62 13.44 18.99
N ASN A 375 20.54 14.76 18.91
CA ASN A 375 20.31 15.60 20.09
C ASN A 375 19.05 15.16 20.84
N GLY A 376 19.15 14.91 22.14
CA GLY A 376 18.07 14.29 22.93
C GLY A 376 16.74 15.04 22.86
N LYS A 377 16.75 16.37 22.86
CA LYS A 377 15.51 17.19 22.75
C LYS A 377 14.88 17.10 21.37
N VAL A 378 15.70 17.05 20.32
CA VAL A 378 15.23 16.88 18.93
C VAL A 378 14.67 15.48 18.74
N PHE A 379 15.36 14.47 19.28
CA PHE A 379 14.92 13.08 19.26
C PHE A 379 13.57 12.91 19.96
N GLU A 380 13.43 13.44 21.18
CA GLU A 380 12.19 13.42 21.95
C GLU A 380 11.04 14.07 21.17
N MET A 381 11.27 15.26 20.61
CA MET A 381 10.29 15.95 19.78
C MET A 381 9.88 15.11 18.57
N LYS A 382 10.83 14.49 17.89
CA LYS A 382 10.60 13.63 16.72
C LYS A 382 9.79 12.40 17.08
N MET A 383 10.09 11.74 18.20
CA MET A 383 9.30 10.59 18.69
C MET A 383 7.89 11.00 19.08
N ALA A 384 7.72 12.13 19.79
CA ALA A 384 6.42 12.66 20.14
C ALA A 384 5.56 12.91 18.90
N LEU A 385 6.11 13.61 17.90
CA LEU A 385 5.41 13.91 16.65
C LEU A 385 5.09 12.65 15.84
N ARG A 386 6.01 11.67 15.78
CA ARG A 386 5.77 10.38 15.13
C ARG A 386 4.62 9.62 15.81
N LEU A 387 4.45 9.75 17.12
CA LEU A 387 3.33 9.15 17.86
C LEU A 387 2.07 10.03 17.90
N GLY A 388 2.06 11.20 17.24
CA GLY A 388 0.92 12.12 17.26
C GLY A 388 0.69 12.78 18.62
N ARG A 389 1.74 12.92 19.43
CA ARG A 389 1.71 13.52 20.77
C ARG A 389 2.52 14.81 20.82
N SER A 390 2.17 15.70 21.75
CA SER A 390 3.12 16.73 22.19
C SER A 390 4.20 16.11 23.06
N VAL A 391 5.35 16.78 23.20
CA VAL A 391 6.44 16.36 24.09
C VAL A 391 5.93 16.13 25.52
N SER A 392 5.12 17.05 26.05
CA SER A 392 4.52 16.91 27.38
C SER A 392 3.62 15.67 27.52
N GLN A 393 2.83 15.35 26.49
CA GLN A 393 1.97 14.17 26.49
C GLN A 393 2.77 12.86 26.37
N LEU A 394 3.93 12.89 25.73
CA LEU A 394 4.84 11.74 25.66
C LEU A 394 5.44 11.46 27.04
N ARG A 395 5.92 12.49 27.75
CA ARG A 395 6.42 12.34 29.13
C ARG A 395 5.34 11.83 30.08
N GLN A 396 4.13 12.38 30.00
CA GLN A 396 3.00 11.90 30.81
C GLN A 396 2.68 10.42 30.56
N LEU A 397 2.74 9.97 29.31
CA LEU A 397 2.58 8.56 28.96
C LEU A 397 3.66 7.70 29.63
N ALA A 398 4.92 8.13 29.55
CA ALA A 398 6.04 7.44 30.18
C ALA A 398 5.88 7.35 31.71
N SER A 399 5.55 8.46 32.38
CA SER A 399 5.31 8.47 33.83
C SER A 399 4.13 7.57 34.24
N LYS A 400 3.06 7.56 33.44
CA LYS A 400 1.90 6.69 33.66
C LYS A 400 2.26 5.21 33.47
N SER A 401 3.03 4.88 32.45
CA SER A 401 3.56 3.52 32.23
C SER A 401 4.41 3.03 33.41
N ALA A 402 5.34 3.87 33.89
CA ALA A 402 6.18 3.55 35.03
C ALA A 402 5.36 3.31 36.31
N SER A 403 4.36 4.17 36.56
CA SER A 403 3.44 4.03 37.69
C SER A 403 2.59 2.76 37.61
N CYS A 404 1.99 2.48 36.45
CA CYS A 404 1.22 1.26 36.19
C CYS A 404 2.07 0.00 36.43
N ARG A 405 3.33 -0.02 35.96
CA ARG A 405 4.25 -1.13 36.21
C ARG A 405 4.51 -1.34 37.69
N THR A 406 4.78 -0.26 38.42
CA THR A 406 5.04 -0.31 39.87
C THR A 406 3.83 -0.84 40.64
N GLN A 407 2.62 -0.55 40.16
CA GLN A 407 1.35 -0.99 40.76
C GLN A 407 0.89 -2.38 40.28
N GLY A 408 1.58 -2.99 39.31
CA GLY A 408 1.16 -4.25 38.69
C GLY A 408 -0.11 -4.14 37.85
N ILE A 409 -0.48 -2.93 37.42
CA ILE A 409 -1.69 -2.63 36.65
C ILE A 409 -1.31 -2.49 35.17
N HIS A 410 -2.19 -2.95 34.27
CA HIS A 410 -1.99 -2.77 32.83
C HIS A 410 -2.27 -1.32 32.42
N ILE A 411 -1.37 -0.70 31.66
CA ILE A 411 -1.66 0.61 31.05
C ILE A 411 -2.75 0.42 30.00
N ASP A 412 -3.82 1.19 30.03
CA ASP A 412 -4.89 1.06 29.02
C ASP A 412 -4.65 1.89 27.76
N GLU A 413 -3.75 2.87 27.85
CA GLU A 413 -3.48 3.84 26.80
C GLU A 413 -2.46 3.33 25.78
N PHE A 414 -2.72 3.55 24.48
CA PHE A 414 -1.79 3.29 23.38
C PHE A 414 -0.69 4.35 23.30
N ALA A 415 0.49 3.97 22.79
CA ALA A 415 1.56 4.94 22.59
C ALA A 415 1.21 5.91 21.45
N SER A 416 0.65 5.41 20.35
CA SER A 416 0.19 6.24 19.25
C SER A 416 -1.13 6.93 19.56
N LYS A 417 -1.30 8.15 19.07
CA LYS A 417 -2.59 8.83 18.91
C LYS A 417 -3.01 8.98 17.44
N LEU A 418 -2.19 8.48 16.52
CA LEU A 418 -2.43 8.62 15.08
C LEU A 418 -3.38 7.58 14.51
N PHE A 419 -3.48 6.42 15.15
CA PHE A 419 -4.23 5.27 14.67
C PHE A 419 -5.22 4.78 15.71
#